data_AF-A0A975KJM3-F1
#
_entry.id   AF-A0A975KJM3-F1
#
_cell.length_a   1.000
_cell.length_b   1.000
_cell.length_c   1.000
_cell.angle_alpha   90.00
_cell.angle_beta   90.00
_cell.angle_gamma   90.00
#
_symmetry.space_group_name_H-M   'P 1'
#
loop_
_entity.id
_entity.type
_entity.pdbx_description
1 polymer ?
#
loop_
_entity_poly.entity_id
_entity_poly.type
_entity_poly.pdbx_seq_one_letter_code
_entity_poly.pdbx_strand_id
1 'polypeptide(L)'
;MKILVHTFWLSPYRGSEFAVAWDYITTMSKYHELFVICGSSSYTLGDFSDLDRWLDNNTLENVTFLKIKPSQMSLVCNLAYKYHLSYYSFYFAYKQWEKEAYKVITKSSIIANIDLIHFVGPVGYREPGYLWKLPKPYIWGPIGGFENINWNLLIHLKGNRLRLLFRNIINPIQYYTNIRVRKAMKNANVVIACTHGNVNKIRKVYGKEVLYLPENGIKLINRSVVSCSEKEKLNIL
;
A
#
# COMPACT_ATOMS: atom_id res chain seq x y z
N MET A 1 16.82 4.97 -14.79
CA MET A 1 15.87 3.84 -14.97
C MET A 1 14.45 4.39 -14.95
N LYS A 2 13.55 3.76 -15.70
CA LYS A 2 12.12 4.07 -15.75
C LYS A 2 11.34 3.06 -14.90
N ILE A 3 10.69 3.53 -13.84
CA ILE A 3 10.01 2.69 -12.86
C ILE A 3 8.50 2.94 -12.95
N LEU A 4 7.72 1.87 -13.08
CA LEU A 4 6.27 1.92 -12.92
C LEU A 4 5.93 1.72 -11.45
N VAL A 5 5.48 2.79 -10.81
CA VAL A 5 5.08 2.78 -9.40
C VAL A 5 3.57 2.61 -9.30
N HIS A 6 3.14 1.61 -8.54
CA HIS A 6 1.73 1.36 -8.28
C HIS A 6 1.33 1.89 -6.90
N THR A 7 0.40 2.84 -6.89
CA THR A 7 -0.22 3.40 -5.68
C THR A 7 -1.72 3.57 -5.88
N PHE A 8 -2.54 3.01 -5.00
CA PHE A 8 -3.97 3.27 -5.09
C PHE A 8 -4.33 4.66 -4.55
N TRP A 9 -3.91 4.96 -3.32
CA TRP A 9 -4.10 6.25 -2.65
C TRP A 9 -2.86 7.11 -2.77
N LEU A 10 -3.02 8.36 -3.17
CA LEU A 10 -1.92 9.30 -3.35
C LEU A 10 -2.39 10.74 -3.13
N SER A 11 -1.88 11.43 -2.10
CA SER A 11 -2.16 12.85 -1.92
C SER A 11 -1.01 13.56 -1.19
N PRO A 12 -0.63 14.77 -1.63
CA PRO A 12 0.33 15.61 -0.92
C PRO A 12 -0.25 16.22 0.37
N TYR A 13 -1.57 16.19 0.55
CA TYR A 13 -2.27 16.89 1.65
C TYR A 13 -2.80 15.95 2.74
N ARG A 14 -2.86 14.64 2.48
CA ARG A 14 -3.47 13.65 3.39
C ARG A 14 -2.42 12.74 4.02
N GLY A 15 -2.67 12.33 5.26
CA GLY A 15 -1.82 11.38 5.99
C GLY A 15 -2.10 9.91 5.66
N SER A 16 -1.54 9.01 6.46
CA SER A 16 -1.67 7.55 6.30
C SER A 16 -1.10 7.08 4.95
N GLU A 17 -1.73 6.10 4.31
CA GLU A 17 -1.34 5.52 3.01
C GLU A 17 -1.11 6.58 1.90
N PHE A 18 -1.85 7.70 1.94
CA PHE A 18 -1.68 8.79 0.97
C PHE A 18 -0.30 9.45 1.08
N ALA A 19 0.12 9.80 2.31
CA ALA A 19 1.40 10.42 2.58
C ALA A 19 2.55 9.44 2.32
N VAL A 20 2.39 8.17 2.70
CA VAL A 20 3.38 7.12 2.42
C VAL A 20 3.66 7.06 0.93
N ALA A 21 2.62 6.89 0.11
CA ALA A 21 2.76 6.84 -1.34
C ALA A 21 3.45 8.10 -1.90
N TRP A 22 3.03 9.28 -1.44
CA TRP A 22 3.63 10.56 -1.86
C TRP A 22 5.12 10.65 -1.50
N ASP A 23 5.50 10.20 -0.31
CA ASP A 23 6.88 10.23 0.17
C ASP A 23 7.79 9.27 -0.59
N TYR A 24 7.28 8.08 -0.94
CA TYR A 24 7.94 7.16 -1.86
C TYR A 24 8.21 7.84 -3.22
N ILE A 25 7.18 8.39 -3.84
CA ILE A 25 7.27 9.00 -5.18
C ILE A 25 8.23 10.18 -5.20
N THR A 26 8.07 11.12 -4.28
CA THR A 26 8.91 12.33 -4.20
C THR A 26 10.37 12.05 -3.85
N THR A 27 10.64 10.93 -3.16
CA THR A 27 12.02 10.52 -2.85
C THR A 27 12.64 9.77 -4.03
N MET A 28 11.89 8.87 -4.66
CA MET A 28 12.37 8.07 -5.79
C MET A 28 12.56 8.92 -7.06
N SER A 29 11.76 9.97 -7.27
CA SER A 29 11.83 10.82 -8.46
C SER A 29 13.12 11.62 -8.58
N LYS A 30 13.85 11.77 -7.47
CA LYS A 30 15.18 12.42 -7.43
C LYS A 30 16.25 11.60 -8.17
N TYR A 31 16.03 10.30 -8.33
CA TYR A 31 17.02 9.38 -8.90
C TYR A 31 16.53 8.67 -10.16
N HIS A 32 15.21 8.58 -10.37
CA HIS A 32 14.60 7.77 -11.41
C HIS A 32 13.42 8.47 -12.06
N GLU A 33 13.14 8.12 -13.32
CA GLU A 33 11.92 8.51 -14.01
C GLU A 33 10.78 7.57 -13.59
N LEU A 34 9.66 8.14 -13.13
CA LEU A 34 8.55 7.40 -12.56
C LEU A 34 7.29 7.55 -13.41
N PHE A 35 6.65 6.43 -13.68
CA PHE A 35 5.28 6.36 -14.17
C PHE A 35 4.41 5.92 -12.99
N VAL A 36 3.58 6.81 -12.46
CA VAL A 36 2.84 6.56 -11.22
C VAL A 36 1.40 6.26 -11.53
N ILE A 37 0.97 5.02 -11.29
CA ILE A 37 -0.44 4.66 -11.32
C ILE A 37 -1.11 5.22 -10.07
N CYS A 38 -2.21 5.95 -10.25
CA CYS A 38 -3.02 6.49 -9.17
C CYS A 38 -4.50 6.09 -9.36
N GLY A 39 -5.12 5.58 -8.29
CA GLY A 39 -6.55 5.24 -8.27
C GLY A 39 -7.44 6.30 -7.61
N SER A 40 -6.88 7.05 -6.66
CA SER A 40 -7.57 8.14 -5.98
C SER A 40 -6.58 9.04 -5.22
N SER A 41 -6.87 10.34 -5.17
CA SER A 41 -6.22 11.31 -4.28
C SER A 41 -7.11 11.76 -3.12
N SER A 42 -8.32 11.23 -3.00
CA SER A 42 -9.16 11.41 -1.82
C SER A 42 -9.73 10.09 -1.32
N TYR A 43 -10.55 10.13 -0.27
CA TYR A 43 -11.28 8.94 0.22
C TYR A 43 -12.40 8.50 -0.74
N THR A 44 -12.72 9.32 -1.75
CA THR A 44 -13.71 9.00 -2.77
C THR A 44 -13.05 8.29 -3.94
N LEU A 45 -13.47 7.07 -4.24
CA LEU A 45 -12.90 6.26 -5.34
C LEU A 45 -12.90 7.02 -6.67
N GLY A 46 -11.72 7.21 -7.28
CA GLY A 46 -11.55 7.87 -8.58
C GLY A 46 -11.56 9.40 -8.55
N ASP A 47 -11.53 10.01 -7.37
CA ASP A 47 -11.37 11.45 -7.22
C ASP A 47 -9.87 11.81 -7.24
N PHE A 48 -9.49 12.78 -8.07
CA PHE A 48 -8.10 13.23 -8.24
C PHE A 48 -7.89 14.70 -7.82
N SER A 49 -8.89 15.31 -7.16
CA SER A 49 -8.92 16.73 -6.80
C SER A 49 -7.68 17.22 -6.03
N ASP A 50 -7.27 16.51 -4.97
CA ASP A 50 -6.06 16.85 -4.21
C ASP A 50 -4.80 16.86 -5.11
N LEU A 51 -4.66 15.87 -6.01
CA LEU A 51 -3.50 15.78 -6.89
C LEU A 51 -3.54 16.88 -7.96
N ASP A 52 -4.71 17.13 -8.56
CA ASP A 52 -4.91 18.19 -9.55
C ASP A 52 -4.59 19.56 -8.97
N ARG A 53 -5.16 19.88 -7.80
CA ARG A 53 -4.91 21.15 -7.10
C ARG A 53 -3.43 21.40 -6.81
N TRP A 54 -2.69 20.35 -6.49
CA TRP A 54 -1.26 20.46 -6.26
C TRP A 54 -0.51 20.73 -7.56
N LEU A 55 -0.87 20.01 -8.64
CA LEU A 55 -0.27 20.14 -9.96
C LEU A 55 -0.55 21.50 -10.64
N ASP A 56 -1.63 22.20 -10.24
CA ASP A 56 -1.91 23.56 -10.73
C ASP A 56 -0.82 24.56 -10.37
N ASN A 57 -0.14 24.35 -9.23
CA ASN A 57 0.84 25.29 -8.69
C ASN A 57 2.25 24.71 -8.60
N ASN A 58 2.41 23.40 -8.84
CA ASN A 58 3.66 22.69 -8.64
C ASN A 58 3.87 21.66 -9.75
N THR A 59 5.13 21.37 -10.04
CA THR A 59 5.51 20.25 -10.90
C THR A 59 6.41 19.31 -10.12
N LEU A 60 6.35 18.02 -10.46
CA LEU A 60 7.25 17.03 -9.91
C LEU A 60 8.10 16.49 -11.06
N GLU A 61 9.36 16.89 -11.08
CA GLU A 61 10.32 16.45 -12.11
C GLU A 61 10.42 14.93 -12.11
N ASN A 62 10.64 14.37 -13.31
CA ASN A 62 10.78 12.93 -13.54
C ASN A 62 9.54 12.10 -13.16
N VAL A 63 8.35 12.68 -13.00
CA VAL A 63 7.13 11.94 -12.67
C VAL A 63 6.02 12.18 -13.67
N THR A 64 5.48 11.09 -14.21
CA THR A 64 4.26 11.08 -15.02
C THR A 64 3.14 10.37 -14.27
N PHE A 65 2.08 11.09 -13.91
CA PHE A 65 0.92 10.52 -13.22
C PHE A 65 -0.07 9.90 -14.20
N LEU A 66 -0.36 8.60 -14.01
CA LEU A 66 -1.33 7.80 -14.75
C LEU A 66 -2.59 7.63 -13.90
N LYS A 67 -3.55 8.56 -14.04
CA LYS A 67 -4.82 8.56 -13.31
C LYS A 67 -5.78 7.54 -13.93
N ILE A 68 -5.99 6.41 -13.24
CA ILE A 68 -6.87 5.34 -13.74
C ILE A 68 -8.24 5.48 -13.08
N LYS A 69 -9.22 5.93 -13.87
CA LYS A 69 -10.60 6.09 -13.40
C LYS A 69 -11.26 4.73 -13.12
N PRO A 70 -12.06 4.62 -12.04
CA PRO A 70 -12.82 3.41 -11.75
C PRO A 70 -13.87 3.14 -12.83
N SER A 71 -14.04 1.87 -13.18
CA SER A 71 -15.15 1.44 -14.03
C SER A 71 -16.49 1.52 -13.30
N GLN A 72 -17.60 1.52 -14.05
CA GLN A 72 -18.94 1.43 -13.47
C GLN A 72 -19.08 0.25 -12.50
N MET A 73 -18.49 -0.91 -12.83
CA MET A 73 -18.48 -2.08 -11.94
C MET A 73 -17.77 -1.78 -10.61
N SER A 74 -16.64 -1.08 -10.65
CA SER A 74 -15.90 -0.70 -9.43
C SER A 74 -16.73 0.26 -8.56
N LEU A 75 -17.44 1.19 -9.20
CA LEU A 75 -18.35 2.12 -8.52
C LEU A 75 -19.54 1.38 -7.88
N VAL A 76 -20.14 0.42 -8.59
CA VAL A 76 -21.23 -0.41 -8.07
C VAL A 76 -20.77 -1.21 -6.86
N CYS A 77 -19.60 -1.85 -6.92
CA CYS A 77 -19.02 -2.55 -5.76
C CYS A 77 -18.77 -1.61 -4.57
N ASN A 78 -18.50 -0.33 -4.83
CA ASN A 78 -18.22 0.67 -3.80
C ASN A 78 -19.50 1.29 -3.18
N LEU A 79 -20.70 1.03 -3.71
CA LEU A 79 -21.93 1.65 -3.23
C LEU A 79 -22.16 1.37 -1.73
N ALA A 80 -22.00 0.13 -1.30
CA ALA A 80 -22.19 -0.24 0.10
C ALA A 80 -21.14 0.42 1.04
N TYR A 81 -19.94 0.73 0.53
CA TYR A 81 -18.93 1.46 1.29
C TYR A 81 -19.31 2.94 1.38
N LYS A 82 -19.72 3.53 0.24
CA LYS A 82 -20.14 4.93 0.12
C LYS A 82 -21.31 5.26 1.04
N TYR A 83 -22.27 4.35 1.19
CA TYR A 83 -23.41 4.51 2.10
C TYR A 83 -23.16 3.97 3.51
N HIS A 84 -21.90 3.71 3.87
CA HIS A 84 -21.48 3.22 5.21
C HIS A 84 -22.14 1.90 5.65
N LEU A 85 -22.69 1.13 4.72
CA LEU A 85 -23.33 -0.16 4.97
C LEU A 85 -22.32 -1.29 5.17
N SER A 86 -21.16 -1.22 4.52
CA SER A 86 -20.11 -2.23 4.67
C SER A 86 -18.71 -1.72 4.32
N TYR A 87 -17.83 -1.71 5.32
CA TYR A 87 -16.40 -1.43 5.15
C TYR A 87 -15.70 -2.45 4.23
N TYR A 88 -16.17 -3.69 4.18
CA TYR A 88 -15.55 -4.74 3.38
C TYR A 88 -15.83 -4.61 1.88
N SER A 89 -16.91 -3.92 1.51
CA SER A 89 -17.25 -3.73 0.10
C SER A 89 -16.20 -2.96 -0.69
N PHE A 90 -15.42 -2.11 -0.01
CA PHE A 90 -14.24 -1.46 -0.56
C PHE A 90 -13.22 -2.47 -1.14
N TYR A 91 -12.99 -3.62 -0.49
CA TYR A 91 -12.07 -4.63 -1.02
C TYR A 91 -12.52 -5.18 -2.37
N PHE A 92 -13.83 -5.32 -2.60
CA PHE A 92 -14.35 -5.75 -3.90
C PHE A 92 -14.19 -4.66 -4.96
N ALA A 93 -14.52 -3.41 -4.61
CA ALA A 93 -14.33 -2.27 -5.50
C ALA A 93 -12.86 -2.09 -5.89
N TYR A 94 -11.96 -2.12 -4.90
CA TYR A 94 -10.53 -2.00 -5.10
C TYR A 94 -9.97 -3.16 -5.93
N LYS A 95 -10.36 -4.40 -5.63
CA LYS A 95 -9.97 -5.57 -6.43
C LYS A 95 -10.44 -5.47 -7.88
N GLN A 96 -11.62 -4.89 -8.13
CA GLN A 96 -12.09 -4.67 -9.49
C GLN A 96 -11.29 -3.57 -10.18
N TRP A 97 -11.04 -2.45 -9.50
CA TRP A 97 -10.19 -1.37 -10.00
C TRP A 97 -8.78 -1.88 -10.38
N GLU A 98 -8.17 -2.71 -9.53
CA GLU A 98 -6.87 -3.35 -9.78
C GLU A 98 -6.83 -4.16 -11.09
N LYS A 99 -7.93 -4.86 -11.42
CA LYS A 99 -8.01 -5.59 -12.70
C LYS A 99 -8.07 -4.62 -13.88
N GLU A 100 -8.78 -3.51 -13.75
CA GLU A 100 -8.86 -2.52 -14.81
C GLU A 100 -7.53 -1.78 -14.98
N ALA A 101 -6.87 -1.41 -13.88
CA ALA A 101 -5.54 -0.84 -13.90
C ALA A 101 -4.56 -1.76 -14.63
N TYR A 102 -4.56 -3.06 -14.31
CA TYR A 102 -3.76 -4.05 -15.01
C TYR A 102 -4.04 -4.09 -16.52
N LYS A 103 -5.31 -4.08 -16.94
CA LYS A 103 -5.67 -4.08 -18.37
C LYS A 103 -5.18 -2.82 -19.08
N VAL A 104 -5.37 -1.64 -18.48
CA VAL A 104 -4.94 -0.35 -19.03
C VAL A 104 -3.43 -0.36 -19.23
N ILE A 105 -2.68 -0.78 -18.22
CA ILE A 105 -1.22 -0.81 -18.28
C ILE A 105 -0.69 -1.84 -19.27
N THR A 106 -1.30 -3.03 -19.31
CA THR A 106 -0.88 -4.09 -20.25
C THR A 106 -1.06 -3.65 -21.71
N LYS A 107 -2.07 -2.83 -22.00
CA LYS A 107 -2.34 -2.28 -23.33
C LYS A 107 -1.54 -1.02 -23.66
N SER A 108 -0.92 -0.40 -22.66
CA SER A 108 -0.20 0.87 -22.84
C SER A 108 1.20 0.62 -23.40
N SER A 109 1.63 1.45 -24.35
CA SER A 109 2.98 1.38 -24.93
C SER A 109 4.08 1.67 -23.91
N ILE A 110 3.76 2.32 -22.79
CA ILE A 110 4.73 2.66 -21.75
C ILE A 110 5.44 1.40 -21.22
N ILE A 111 4.75 0.26 -21.13
CA ILE A 111 5.28 -0.95 -20.49
C ILE A 111 6.54 -1.48 -21.20
N ALA A 112 6.68 -1.23 -22.51
CA ALA A 112 7.86 -1.58 -23.27
C ALA A 112 9.11 -0.89 -22.68
N ASN A 113 8.96 0.36 -22.27
CA ASN A 113 10.03 1.23 -21.77
C ASN A 113 10.24 1.15 -20.25
N ILE A 114 9.40 0.41 -19.51
CA ILE A 114 9.55 0.25 -18.07
C ILE A 114 10.62 -0.79 -17.75
N ASP A 115 11.58 -0.44 -16.90
CA ASP A 115 12.64 -1.34 -16.43
C ASP A 115 12.20 -2.16 -15.22
N LEU A 116 11.36 -1.58 -14.36
CA LEU A 116 11.01 -2.12 -13.04
C LEU A 116 9.59 -1.72 -12.65
N ILE A 117 8.86 -2.63 -12.01
CA ILE A 117 7.56 -2.34 -11.39
C ILE A 117 7.72 -2.38 -9.87
N HIS A 118 7.25 -1.33 -9.20
CA HIS A 118 7.25 -1.24 -7.74
C HIS A 118 5.83 -1.02 -7.22
N PHE A 119 5.28 -2.03 -6.56
CA PHE A 119 4.00 -1.93 -5.86
C PHE A 119 4.21 -1.38 -4.46
N VAL A 120 3.93 -0.09 -4.29
CA VAL A 120 4.14 0.64 -3.03
C VAL A 120 2.95 0.47 -2.10
N GLY A 121 1.72 0.59 -2.61
CA GLY A 121 0.57 0.55 -1.74
C GLY A 121 -0.77 0.31 -2.45
N PRO A 122 -1.79 -0.12 -1.68
CA PRO A 122 -1.84 -0.11 -0.21
C PRO A 122 -0.95 -1.16 0.49
N VAL A 123 -0.55 -0.90 1.73
CA VAL A 123 0.41 -1.74 2.49
C VAL A 123 -0.13 -3.14 2.83
N GLY A 124 -1.44 -3.31 2.92
CA GLY A 124 -2.05 -4.59 3.31
C GLY A 124 -1.79 -5.72 2.30
N TYR A 125 -1.24 -6.86 2.78
CA TYR A 125 -0.89 -8.00 1.91
C TYR A 125 -2.06 -8.62 1.10
N ARG A 126 -3.31 -8.37 1.51
CA ARG A 126 -4.52 -9.05 0.98
C ARG A 126 -4.73 -8.79 -0.51
N GLU A 127 -4.31 -7.62 -0.97
CA GLU A 127 -4.49 -7.13 -2.33
C GLU A 127 -3.12 -6.83 -2.94
N PRO A 128 -2.40 -7.83 -3.49
CA PRO A 128 -1.08 -7.67 -4.11
C PRO A 128 -1.14 -7.03 -5.52
N GLY A 129 -2.30 -6.50 -5.92
CA GLY A 129 -2.61 -6.12 -7.28
C GLY A 129 -2.49 -7.25 -8.31
N TYR A 130 -2.22 -6.89 -9.57
CA TYR A 130 -2.06 -7.83 -10.68
C TYR A 130 -0.81 -7.61 -11.54
N LEU A 131 -0.05 -6.53 -11.30
CA LEU A 131 1.12 -6.18 -12.11
C LEU A 131 2.28 -7.19 -12.00
N TRP A 132 2.31 -8.01 -10.94
CA TRP A 132 3.24 -9.16 -10.79
C TRP A 132 3.11 -10.23 -11.88
N LYS A 133 2.10 -10.13 -12.75
CA LYS A 133 1.93 -11.00 -13.92
C LYS A 133 2.70 -10.52 -15.15
N LEU A 134 3.14 -9.26 -15.16
CA LEU A 134 3.88 -8.70 -16.28
C LEU A 134 5.31 -9.26 -16.27
N PRO A 135 5.93 -9.49 -17.45
CA PRO A 135 7.28 -10.02 -17.55
C PRO A 135 8.32 -8.91 -17.29
N LYS A 136 8.23 -8.25 -16.14
CA LYS A 136 9.13 -7.20 -15.68
C LYS A 136 9.57 -7.50 -14.25
N PRO A 137 10.79 -7.11 -13.84
CA PRO A 137 11.18 -7.15 -12.44
C PRO A 137 10.12 -6.50 -11.55
N TYR A 138 9.71 -7.19 -10.49
CA TYR A 138 8.62 -6.76 -9.62
C TYR A 138 9.07 -6.68 -8.16
N ILE A 139 8.91 -5.49 -7.59
CA ILE A 139 9.07 -5.23 -6.15
C ILE A 139 7.70 -5.12 -5.53
N TRP A 140 7.44 -5.92 -4.51
CA TRP A 140 6.22 -5.85 -3.73
C TRP A 140 6.49 -5.30 -2.34
N GLY A 141 5.98 -4.11 -2.05
CA GLY A 141 5.96 -3.53 -0.73
C GLY A 141 6.46 -2.10 -0.65
N PRO A 142 6.43 -1.54 0.56
CA PRO A 142 6.43 -2.24 1.84
C PRO A 142 5.06 -2.86 2.17
N ILE A 143 5.03 -4.13 2.57
CA ILE A 143 3.80 -4.85 2.94
C ILE A 143 3.70 -5.18 4.42
N GLY A 144 2.48 -5.15 4.93
CA GLY A 144 2.14 -5.44 6.32
C GLY A 144 0.85 -6.25 6.46
N GLY A 145 0.47 -6.48 7.72
CA GLY A 145 -0.79 -7.12 8.09
C GLY A 145 -0.73 -8.64 8.31
N PHE A 146 0.46 -9.26 8.28
CA PHE A 146 0.62 -10.69 8.60
C PHE A 146 0.60 -10.97 10.10
N GLU A 147 0.78 -9.93 10.92
CA GLU A 147 0.79 -10.03 12.37
C GLU A 147 -0.63 -10.09 12.95
N ASN A 148 -0.78 -10.95 13.96
CA ASN A 148 -1.98 -11.04 14.77
C ASN A 148 -1.78 -10.25 16.07
N ILE A 149 -2.88 -9.81 16.66
CA ILE A 149 -2.83 -9.12 17.96
C ILE A 149 -2.43 -10.13 19.02
N ASN A 150 -1.54 -9.73 19.94
CA ASN A 150 -1.14 -10.56 21.06
C ASN A 150 -2.37 -10.95 21.91
N TRP A 151 -2.49 -12.23 22.26
CA TRP A 151 -3.60 -12.76 23.05
C TRP A 151 -3.79 -12.04 24.38
N ASN A 152 -2.70 -11.71 25.07
CA ASN A 152 -2.77 -11.00 26.34
C ASN A 152 -3.38 -9.60 26.16
N LEU A 153 -3.03 -8.89 25.09
CA LEU A 153 -3.66 -7.60 24.78
C LEU A 153 -5.15 -7.78 24.46
N LEU A 154 -5.50 -8.82 23.69
CA LEU A 154 -6.87 -9.10 23.29
C LEU A 154 -7.81 -9.34 24.48
N ILE A 155 -7.34 -10.05 25.51
CA ILE A 155 -8.14 -10.40 26.70
C ILE A 155 -8.47 -9.17 27.54
N HIS A 156 -7.59 -8.17 27.59
CA HIS A 156 -7.75 -6.95 28.39
C HIS A 156 -8.46 -5.81 27.66
N LEU A 157 -8.83 -5.98 26.39
CA LEU A 157 -9.56 -4.97 25.62
C LEU A 157 -11.04 -4.90 26.02
N LYS A 158 -11.49 -3.70 26.43
CA LYS A 158 -12.87 -3.42 26.85
C LYS A 158 -13.89 -3.35 25.70
N GLY A 159 -13.43 -3.30 24.43
CA GLY A 159 -14.32 -3.16 23.26
C GLY A 159 -13.70 -3.74 21.98
N ASN A 160 -14.54 -4.08 20.99
CA ASN A 160 -14.15 -4.70 19.71
C ASN A 160 -13.40 -6.04 19.79
N ARG A 161 -13.33 -6.67 20.97
CA ARG A 161 -12.63 -7.94 21.20
C ARG A 161 -13.03 -9.03 20.22
N LEU A 162 -14.34 -9.22 19.99
CA LEU A 162 -14.85 -10.25 19.09
C LEU A 162 -14.39 -10.03 17.64
N ARG A 163 -14.44 -8.78 17.15
CA ARG A 163 -13.93 -8.42 15.81
C ARG A 163 -12.44 -8.72 15.67
N LEU A 164 -11.66 -8.40 16.69
CA LEU A 164 -10.21 -8.63 16.70
C LEU A 164 -9.85 -10.12 16.86
N LEU A 165 -10.65 -10.89 17.60
CA LEU A 165 -10.56 -12.34 17.70
C LEU A 165 -10.80 -12.99 16.33
N PHE A 166 -11.90 -12.62 15.66
CA PHE A 166 -12.18 -13.08 14.30
C PHE A 166 -11.06 -12.70 13.35
N ARG A 167 -10.49 -11.49 13.45
CA ARG A 167 -9.31 -11.09 12.67
C ARG A 167 -8.13 -12.03 12.91
N ASN A 168 -7.82 -12.37 14.16
CA ASN A 168 -6.73 -13.28 14.51
C ASN A 168 -6.92 -14.70 13.97
N ILE A 169 -8.15 -15.16 13.79
CA ILE A 169 -8.48 -16.47 13.22
C ILE A 169 -8.44 -16.42 11.68
N ILE A 170 -9.11 -15.44 11.09
CA ILE A 170 -9.26 -15.32 9.63
C ILE A 170 -7.93 -14.92 8.97
N ASN A 171 -7.11 -14.09 9.61
CA ASN A 171 -5.87 -13.58 9.02
C ASN A 171 -4.89 -14.72 8.64
N PRO A 172 -4.59 -15.70 9.52
CA PRO A 172 -3.85 -16.90 9.15
C PRO A 172 -4.43 -17.66 7.98
N ILE A 173 -5.73 -17.93 8.01
CA ILE A 173 -6.40 -18.65 6.94
C ILE A 173 -6.18 -17.90 5.62
N GLN A 174 -6.37 -16.58 5.60
CA GLN A 174 -6.19 -15.76 4.41
C GLN A 174 -4.77 -15.80 3.87
N TYR A 175 -3.74 -15.57 4.68
CA TYR A 175 -2.37 -15.56 4.15
C TYR A 175 -1.90 -16.97 3.74
N TYR A 176 -2.36 -18.05 4.39
CA TYR A 176 -2.02 -19.41 3.96
C TYR A 176 -2.73 -19.84 2.67
N THR A 177 -4.02 -19.52 2.53
CA THR A 177 -4.89 -20.08 1.47
C THR A 177 -5.08 -19.16 0.26
N ASN A 178 -4.85 -17.85 0.38
CA ASN A 178 -5.10 -16.93 -0.72
C ASN A 178 -4.10 -17.15 -1.87
N ILE A 179 -4.60 -17.80 -2.92
CA ILE A 179 -3.83 -18.18 -4.12
C ILE A 179 -3.19 -16.96 -4.78
N ARG A 180 -3.87 -15.80 -4.81
CA ARG A 180 -3.33 -14.60 -5.44
C ARG A 180 -2.12 -14.06 -4.68
N VAL A 181 -2.20 -14.04 -3.35
CA VAL A 181 -1.07 -13.66 -2.48
C VAL A 181 0.10 -14.60 -2.68
N ARG A 182 -0.14 -15.92 -2.72
CA ARG A 182 0.91 -16.93 -2.96
C ARG A 182 1.58 -16.74 -4.33
N LYS A 183 0.79 -16.51 -5.38
CA LYS A 183 1.32 -16.27 -6.74
C LYS A 183 2.13 -14.98 -6.83
N ALA A 184 1.63 -13.89 -6.25
CA ALA A 184 2.37 -12.63 -6.18
C ALA A 184 3.68 -12.76 -5.40
N MET A 185 3.66 -13.43 -4.24
CA MET A 185 4.85 -13.69 -3.41
C MET A 185 5.90 -14.52 -4.16
N LYS A 186 5.46 -15.51 -4.95
CA LYS A 186 6.34 -16.33 -5.77
C LYS A 186 6.98 -15.50 -6.90
N ASN A 187 6.17 -14.72 -7.61
CA ASN A 187 6.60 -13.97 -8.79
C ASN A 187 7.34 -12.67 -8.47
N ALA A 188 7.18 -12.11 -7.28
CA ALA A 188 7.94 -10.93 -6.85
C ALA A 188 9.43 -11.26 -6.80
N ASN A 189 10.25 -10.43 -7.43
CA ASN A 189 11.71 -10.54 -7.35
C ASN A 189 12.20 -10.11 -5.98
N VAL A 190 11.64 -9.00 -5.47
CA VAL A 190 11.93 -8.46 -4.14
C VAL A 190 10.63 -8.25 -3.39
N VAL A 191 10.63 -8.61 -2.11
CA VAL A 191 9.53 -8.33 -1.19
C VAL A 191 10.07 -7.48 -0.04
N ILE A 192 9.36 -6.41 0.28
CA ILE A 192 9.71 -5.47 1.35
C ILE A 192 8.60 -5.53 2.40
N ALA A 193 8.94 -5.64 3.68
CA ALA A 193 7.97 -5.68 4.76
C ALA A 193 8.17 -4.55 5.78
N CYS A 194 7.06 -4.03 6.32
CA CYS A 194 7.05 -2.86 7.20
C CYS A 194 7.59 -3.12 8.61
N THR A 195 7.60 -4.37 9.08
CA THR A 195 8.03 -4.76 10.44
C THR A 195 8.86 -6.02 10.41
N HIS A 196 9.77 -6.19 11.38
CA HIS A 196 10.52 -7.43 11.56
C HIS A 196 9.61 -8.65 11.78
N GLY A 197 8.47 -8.46 12.46
CA GLY A 197 7.50 -9.55 12.63
C GLY A 197 6.87 -9.99 11.31
N ASN A 198 6.55 -9.04 10.41
CA ASN A 198 6.11 -9.38 9.04
C ASN A 198 7.22 -10.10 8.26
N VAL A 199 8.48 -9.67 8.34
CA VAL A 199 9.63 -10.36 7.72
C VAL A 199 9.70 -11.83 8.16
N ASN A 200 9.71 -12.06 9.47
CA ASN A 200 9.80 -13.41 10.04
C ASN A 200 8.61 -14.27 9.62
N LYS A 201 7.41 -13.69 9.60
CA LYS A 201 6.18 -14.39 9.22
C LYS A 201 6.20 -14.77 7.74
N ILE A 202 6.59 -13.87 6.84
CA ILE A 202 6.66 -14.14 5.41
C ILE A 202 7.72 -15.22 5.12
N ARG A 203 8.91 -15.12 5.73
CA ARG A 203 9.97 -16.14 5.62
C ARG A 203 9.45 -17.52 6.04
N LYS A 204 8.76 -17.60 7.19
CA LYS A 204 8.20 -18.85 7.72
C LYS A 204 7.09 -19.44 6.85
N VAL A 205 6.20 -18.59 6.30
CA VAL A 205 4.99 -19.04 5.58
C VAL A 205 5.26 -19.34 4.11
N TYR A 206 6.10 -18.53 3.46
CA TYR A 206 6.32 -18.59 2.01
C TYR A 206 7.74 -18.97 1.62
N GLY A 207 8.69 -19.07 2.56
CA GLY A 207 10.09 -19.39 2.27
C GLY A 207 10.79 -18.34 1.41
N LYS A 208 10.28 -17.10 1.39
CA LYS A 208 10.79 -16.00 0.56
C LYS A 208 11.70 -15.11 1.39
N GLU A 209 12.83 -14.70 0.82
CA GLU A 209 13.64 -13.63 1.39
C GLU A 209 12.90 -12.29 1.31
N VAL A 210 13.01 -11.51 2.38
CA VAL A 210 12.27 -10.26 2.55
C VAL A 210 13.19 -9.24 3.18
N LEU A 211 13.16 -8.03 2.61
CA LEU A 211 13.83 -6.86 3.14
C LEU A 211 12.95 -6.15 4.16
N TYR A 212 13.56 -5.61 5.20
CA TYR A 212 12.88 -4.78 6.18
C TYR A 212 13.02 -3.31 5.76
N LEU A 213 11.89 -2.63 5.60
CA LEU A 213 11.84 -1.18 5.43
C LEU A 213 10.49 -0.67 5.98
N PRO A 214 10.50 0.14 7.05
CA PRO A 214 9.28 0.77 7.54
C PRO A 214 8.62 1.63 6.46
N GLU A 215 7.30 1.57 6.37
CA GLU A 215 6.54 2.34 5.36
C GLU A 215 6.77 3.85 5.46
N ASN A 216 6.93 4.37 6.69
CA ASN A 216 7.13 5.79 6.97
C ASN A 216 8.62 6.16 7.05
N GLY A 217 9.53 5.22 6.78
CA GLY A 217 10.97 5.35 7.01
C GLY A 217 11.77 5.98 5.86
N ILE A 218 11.11 6.57 4.86
CA ILE A 218 11.76 7.01 3.63
C ILE A 218 12.31 8.42 3.69
N LYS A 219 11.60 9.32 4.35
CA LYS A 219 12.09 10.68 4.49
C LYS A 219 13.22 10.70 5.51
N LEU A 220 14.37 11.20 5.07
CA LEU A 220 15.42 11.65 5.97
C LEU A 220 14.92 12.91 6.68
N ILE A 221 14.45 12.75 7.91
CA ILE A 221 14.05 13.89 8.74
C ILE A 221 15.23 14.23 9.63
N ASN A 222 15.91 15.34 9.31
CA ASN A 222 16.90 15.93 10.21
C ASN A 222 16.15 16.56 11.39
N ARG A 223 15.84 15.77 12.42
CA ARG A 223 15.41 16.31 13.71
C ARG A 223 16.65 16.55 14.56
N SER A 224 16.81 17.77 15.06
CA SER A 224 17.67 18.01 16.20
C SER A 224 17.19 17.09 17.33
N VAL A 225 18.08 16.25 17.86
CA VAL A 225 17.77 15.45 19.06
C VAL A 225 17.42 16.46 20.15
N VAL A 226 16.14 16.52 20.52
CA VAL A 226 15.74 17.22 21.73
C VAL A 226 16.34 16.39 22.85
N SER A 227 17.44 16.86 23.45
CA SER A 227 18.00 16.23 24.63
C SER A 227 16.88 16.16 25.67
N CYS A 228 16.43 14.95 26.01
CA CYS A 228 15.57 14.78 27.18
C CYS A 228 16.33 15.34 28.37
N SER A 229 15.89 16.48 28.92
CA SER A 229 16.33 16.89 30.24
C SER A 229 15.92 15.78 31.21
N GLU A 230 16.88 15.25 31.94
CA GLU A 230 16.60 14.29 33.01
C GLU A 230 15.55 14.87 33.96
N LYS A 231 14.51 14.08 34.22
CA LYS A 231 13.45 14.26 35.24
C LYS A 231 12.22 15.09 34.82
N GLU A 232 11.36 14.48 34.03
CA GLU A 232 9.95 14.40 34.42
C GLU A 232 9.55 12.92 34.40
N LYS A 233 9.23 12.36 35.57
CA LYS A 233 8.64 11.01 35.61
C LYS A 233 7.32 11.09 34.86
N LEU A 234 7.20 10.33 33.77
CA LEU A 234 5.93 10.08 33.10
C LEU A 234 5.00 9.40 34.12
N ASN A 235 4.12 10.18 34.74
CA ASN A 235 3.01 9.68 35.54
C ASN A 235 1.95 9.13 34.58
N ILE A 236 2.10 7.85 34.23
CA ILE A 236 1.03 7.10 33.58
C ILE A 236 0.09 6.67 34.70
N LEU A 237 -1.03 7.39 34.85
CA LEU A 237 -2.18 7.00 35.68
C LEU A 237 -3.00 5.90 35.00
#